data_AF-A0A1J5L1B4-F1
#
_entry.id   AF-A0A1J5L1B4-F1
#
_cell.length_a   1.000
_cell.length_b   1.000
_cell.length_c   1.000
_cell.angle_alpha   90.00
_cell.angle_beta   90.00
_cell.angle_gamma   90.00
#
_symmetry.space_group_name_H-M   'P 1'
#
loop_
_entity.id
_entity.type
_entity.pdbx_description
1 polymer ?
#
loop_
_entity_poly.entity_id
_entity_poly.type
_entity_poly.pdbx_seq_one_letter_code
_entity_poly.pdbx_strand_id
1 'polypeptide(L)'
;MKKFLGLATGLLLTVFTMAHHGVTFDDASAEYDKASTNTFNFTMSDDFSIEDINKTAAYYVDYFSVSTSAVEGGNNVIFTVNDDNDMARRVITRFFVSLEVKEIDVNGEHVELNEFITNYIMK
;
A
#
# COMPACT_ATOMS: atom_id res chain seq x y z
N MET A 1 59.42 -15.30 11.97
CA MET A 1 58.08 -15.76 12.40
C MET A 1 57.06 -14.72 11.96
N LYS A 2 56.40 -14.97 10.82
CA LYS A 2 55.43 -14.06 10.19
C LYS A 2 54.08 -14.30 10.88
N LYS A 3 53.68 -13.42 11.79
CA LYS A 3 52.36 -13.47 12.44
C LYS A 3 51.42 -12.58 11.63
N PHE A 4 50.41 -13.23 11.06
CA PHE A 4 49.44 -12.65 10.17
C PHE A 4 48.65 -11.56 10.89
N LEU A 5 48.53 -10.40 10.22
CA LEU A 5 47.57 -9.35 10.51
C LEU A 5 46.20 -10.00 10.71
N GLY A 6 45.64 -9.86 11.90
CA GLY A 6 44.25 -10.18 12.17
C GLY A 6 43.38 -9.27 11.32
N LEU A 7 42.86 -9.84 10.23
CA LEU A 7 41.92 -9.21 9.32
C LEU A 7 40.66 -8.93 10.14
N ALA A 8 40.45 -7.66 10.49
CA ALA A 8 39.18 -7.18 11.03
C ALA A 8 38.13 -7.34 9.92
N THR A 9 37.47 -8.50 9.91
CA THR A 9 36.34 -8.79 9.04
C THR A 9 35.20 -7.89 9.49
N GLY A 10 35.10 -6.73 8.85
CA GLY A 10 33.98 -5.81 9.00
C GLY A 10 32.70 -6.52 8.58
N LEU A 11 31.94 -6.98 9.57
CA LEU A 11 30.57 -7.40 9.37
C LEU A 11 29.77 -6.11 9.12
N LEU A 12 29.76 -5.68 7.86
CA LEU A 12 28.78 -4.72 7.35
C LEU A 12 27.42 -5.42 7.45
N LEU A 13 26.80 -5.30 8.63
CA LEU A 13 25.37 -5.40 8.79
C LEU A 13 24.80 -4.26 7.95
N THR A 14 24.47 -4.57 6.69
CA THR A 14 23.53 -3.77 5.92
C THR A 14 22.21 -3.88 6.67
N VAL A 15 22.01 -2.95 7.61
CA VAL A 15 20.71 -2.67 8.17
C VAL A 15 19.89 -2.24 6.97
N PHE A 16 19.08 -3.15 6.43
CA PHE A 16 17.98 -2.77 5.57
C PHE A 16 17.08 -1.93 6.45
N THR A 17 17.29 -0.62 6.44
CA THR A 17 16.26 0.33 6.82
C THR A 17 15.18 0.18 5.76
N MET A 18 14.32 -0.82 5.94
CA MET A 18 13.01 -0.81 5.30
C MET A 18 12.39 0.49 5.81
N ALA A 19 12.34 1.51 4.96
CA ALA A 19 11.49 2.66 5.22
C ALA A 19 10.09 2.06 5.34
N HIS A 20 9.57 2.02 6.58
CA HIS A 20 8.28 1.41 6.90
C HIS A 20 7.19 2.28 6.29
N HIS A 21 6.91 2.06 5.00
CA HIS A 21 5.74 2.62 4.35
C HIS A 21 4.59 1.68 4.63
N GLY A 22 3.57 2.18 5.32
CA GLY A 22 2.54 1.34 5.90
C GLY A 22 1.44 0.92 4.92
N VAL A 23 1.61 1.07 3.60
CA VAL A 23 0.62 0.64 2.60
C VAL A 23 1.31 0.04 1.38
N THR A 24 0.94 -1.19 1.05
CA THR A 24 1.39 -1.95 -0.12
C THR A 24 0.22 -2.23 -1.04
N PHE A 25 0.42 -2.10 -2.35
CA PHE A 25 -0.55 -2.50 -3.37
C PHE A 25 -0.24 -3.92 -3.87
N ASP A 26 -1.18 -4.85 -3.66
CA ASP A 26 -0.92 -6.28 -3.82
C ASP A 26 -1.24 -6.81 -5.23
N ASP A 27 -1.97 -6.05 -6.05
CA ASP A 27 -2.34 -6.48 -7.41
C ASP A 27 -1.26 -6.19 -8.46
N ALA A 28 -0.14 -5.59 -8.04
CA ALA A 28 0.93 -5.14 -8.91
C ALA A 28 1.62 -6.32 -9.62
N SER A 29 1.11 -6.71 -10.78
CA SER A 29 1.63 -7.81 -11.59
C SER A 29 1.72 -7.43 -13.07
N ALA A 30 2.43 -8.24 -13.86
CA ALA A 30 2.51 -8.04 -15.31
C ALA A 30 1.14 -8.18 -16.02
N GLU A 31 0.17 -8.82 -15.38
CA GLU A 31 -1.18 -9.04 -15.90
C GLU A 31 -2.18 -8.00 -15.38
N TYR A 32 -1.73 -7.05 -14.55
CA TYR A 32 -2.58 -6.02 -13.97
C TYR A 32 -3.13 -5.08 -15.05
N ASP A 33 -4.46 -4.96 -15.11
CA ASP A 33 -5.16 -4.01 -15.97
C ASP A 33 -6.20 -3.20 -15.19
N LYS A 34 -5.83 -1.96 -14.85
CA LYS A 34 -6.72 -1.02 -14.15
C LYS A 34 -8.02 -0.72 -14.89
N ALA A 35 -8.07 -0.89 -16.22
CA ALA A 35 -9.26 -0.61 -17.01
C ALA A 35 -10.33 -1.70 -16.86
N SER A 36 -9.96 -2.92 -16.50
CA SER A 36 -10.88 -4.05 -16.26
C SER A 36 -11.05 -4.41 -14.79
N THR A 37 -10.18 -3.91 -13.91
CA THR A 37 -10.21 -4.17 -12.46
C THR A 37 -11.17 -3.24 -11.71
N ASN A 38 -12.11 -3.79 -10.94
CA ASN A 38 -12.99 -3.04 -10.02
C ASN A 38 -12.73 -3.32 -8.54
N THR A 39 -11.77 -4.20 -8.25
CA THR A 39 -11.38 -4.60 -6.90
C THR A 39 -9.90 -4.36 -6.73
N PHE A 40 -9.50 -3.64 -5.69
CA PHE A 40 -8.10 -3.30 -5.44
C PHE A 40 -7.68 -3.83 -4.08
N ASN A 41 -6.59 -4.60 -4.05
CA ASN A 41 -6.09 -5.27 -2.86
C ASN A 41 -4.86 -4.53 -2.31
N PHE A 42 -4.88 -4.31 -1.00
CA PHE A 42 -3.82 -3.64 -0.28
C PHE A 42 -3.50 -4.36 1.03
N THR A 43 -2.25 -4.24 1.45
CA THR A 43 -1.82 -4.58 2.80
C THR A 43 -1.40 -3.30 3.50
N MET A 44 -2.03 -2.98 4.63
CA MET A 44 -1.72 -1.82 5.46
C MET A 44 -1.03 -2.25 6.75
N SER A 45 -0.01 -1.54 7.22
CA SER A 45 0.69 -1.85 8.48
C SER A 45 -0.23 -1.72 9.69
N ASP A 46 0.26 -2.19 10.84
CA ASP A 46 -0.41 -2.05 12.13
C ASP A 46 -0.49 -0.60 12.65
N ASP A 47 0.17 0.35 11.98
CA ASP A 47 -0.02 1.79 12.19
C ASP A 47 -1.46 2.24 11.86
N PHE A 48 -2.17 1.46 11.04
CA PHE A 48 -3.56 1.71 10.66
C PHE A 48 -4.47 0.70 11.37
N SER A 49 -5.27 1.15 12.33
CA SER A 49 -6.21 0.24 12.99
C SER A 49 -7.37 -0.12 12.04
N ILE A 50 -7.91 -1.34 12.16
CA ILE A 50 -9.13 -1.75 11.44
C ILE A 50 -10.29 -0.77 11.71
N GLU A 51 -10.37 -0.23 12.93
CA GLU A 51 -11.37 0.76 13.30
C GLU A 51 -11.21 2.04 12.47
N ASP A 52 -10.00 2.57 12.36
CA ASP A 52 -9.72 3.79 11.60
C ASP A 52 -9.95 3.60 10.10
N ILE A 53 -9.54 2.45 9.56
CA ILE A 53 -9.79 2.06 8.17
C ILE A 53 -11.30 2.03 7.89
N ASN A 54 -12.07 1.31 8.71
CA ASN A 54 -13.51 1.17 8.50
C ASN A 54 -14.27 2.47 8.72
N LYS A 55 -13.88 3.26 9.74
CA LYS A 55 -14.45 4.57 9.99
C LYS A 55 -14.19 5.53 8.83
N THR A 56 -13.01 5.48 8.24
CA THR A 56 -12.66 6.29 7.07
C THR A 56 -13.45 5.85 5.83
N ALA A 57 -13.54 4.54 5.59
CA ALA A 57 -14.30 3.98 4.47
C ALA A 57 -15.80 4.31 4.55
N ALA A 58 -16.36 4.40 5.76
CA ALA A 58 -17.78 4.72 5.99
C ALA A 58 -18.22 6.08 5.39
N TYR A 59 -17.30 7.02 5.15
CA TYR A 59 -17.60 8.30 4.50
C TYR A 59 -17.81 8.20 2.98
N TYR A 60 -17.45 7.06 2.37
CA TYR A 60 -17.36 6.90 0.92
C TYR A 60 -18.15 5.72 0.38
N VAL A 61 -19.11 5.19 1.17
CA VAL A 61 -19.90 3.98 0.86
C VAL A 61 -20.69 4.07 -0.44
N ASP A 62 -21.00 5.28 -0.92
CA ASP A 62 -21.68 5.49 -2.20
C ASP A 62 -20.77 5.18 -3.40
N TYR A 63 -19.44 5.28 -3.22
CA TYR A 63 -18.44 5.14 -4.28
C TYR A 63 -17.80 3.76 -4.30
N PHE A 64 -17.48 3.23 -3.12
CA PHE A 64 -16.86 1.91 -2.97
C PHE A 64 -17.19 1.30 -1.61
N SER A 65 -17.01 -0.01 -1.51
CA SER A 65 -16.99 -0.73 -0.24
C SER A 65 -15.56 -1.16 0.10
N VAL A 66 -15.28 -1.29 1.39
CA VAL A 66 -13.99 -1.78 1.91
C VAL A 66 -14.24 -3.00 2.77
N SER A 67 -13.49 -4.07 2.52
CA SER A 67 -13.40 -5.25 3.38
C SER A 67 -12.03 -5.28 4.06
N THR A 68 -12.00 -5.53 5.37
CA THR A 68 -10.77 -5.56 6.16
C THR A 68 -10.62 -6.87 6.92
N SER A 69 -9.41 -7.41 6.97
CA SER A 69 -9.07 -8.55 7.82
C SER A 69 -7.66 -8.41 8.38
N ALA A 70 -7.48 -8.72 9.66
CA ALA A 70 -6.15 -8.72 10.28
C ALA A 70 -5.24 -9.77 9.63
N VAL A 71 -3.97 -9.43 9.44
CA VAL A 71 -2.88 -10.31 9.00
C VAL A 71 -1.66 -10.12 9.90
N GLU A 72 -0.64 -10.94 9.76
CA GLU A 72 0.60 -10.76 10.53
C GLU A 72 1.26 -9.42 10.16
N GLY A 73 1.45 -8.54 11.15
CA GLY A 73 2.07 -7.23 10.95
C GLY A 73 1.18 -6.16 10.31
N GLY A 74 -0.12 -6.39 10.18
CA GLY A 74 -1.01 -5.40 9.58
C GLY A 74 -2.42 -5.89 9.26
N ASN A 75 -2.99 -5.34 8.18
CA ASN A 75 -4.37 -5.54 7.76
C ASN A 75 -4.43 -5.69 6.24
N ASN A 76 -5.10 -6.73 5.78
CA ASN A 76 -5.51 -6.84 4.39
C ASN A 76 -6.77 -5.98 4.18
N VAL A 77 -6.76 -5.16 3.13
CA VAL A 77 -7.78 -4.16 2.80
C VAL A 77 -8.16 -4.29 1.33
N ILE A 78 -9.44 -4.56 1.07
CA ILE A 78 -9.95 -4.79 -0.27
C ILE A 78 -10.99 -3.72 -0.60
N PHE A 79 -10.72 -2.89 -1.60
CA PHE A 79 -11.69 -1.96 -2.17
C PHE A 79 -12.50 -2.66 -3.24
N THR A 80 -13.82 -2.46 -3.28
CA THR A 80 -14.66 -2.81 -4.42
C THR A 80 -15.46 -1.59 -4.85
N VAL A 81 -15.22 -1.12 -6.08
CA VAL A 81 -15.92 0.04 -6.65
C VAL A 81 -17.36 -0.34 -6.97
N ASN A 82 -18.32 0.44 -6.49
CA ASN A 82 -19.75 0.12 -6.67
C ASN A 82 -20.21 0.38 -8.11
N ASP A 83 -19.95 1.61 -8.58
CA ASP A 83 -20.21 2.06 -9.94
C ASP A 83 -18.86 2.41 -10.57
N ASP A 84 -18.47 1.63 -11.58
CA ASP A 84 -17.17 1.77 -12.25
C ASP A 84 -17.11 3.01 -13.14
N ASN A 85 -16.95 4.16 -12.48
CA ASN A 85 -16.78 5.47 -13.09
C ASN A 85 -15.58 6.23 -12.49
N ASP A 86 -15.12 7.24 -13.21
CA ASP A 86 -13.94 8.02 -12.83
C ASP A 86 -14.07 8.69 -11.47
N MET A 87 -15.29 9.12 -11.09
CA MET A 87 -15.51 9.76 -9.80
C MET A 87 -15.32 8.75 -8.65
N ALA A 88 -15.93 7.56 -8.75
CA ALA A 88 -15.82 6.53 -7.73
C ALA A 88 -14.37 6.09 -7.52
N ARG A 89 -13.62 5.92 -8.62
CA ARG A 89 -12.18 5.65 -8.61
C ARG A 89 -11.38 6.79 -7.99
N ARG A 90 -11.69 8.05 -8.34
CA ARG A 90 -11.00 9.24 -7.81
C ARG A 90 -11.23 9.43 -6.31
N VAL A 91 -12.38 9.02 -5.77
CA VAL A 91 -12.69 9.15 -4.34
C VAL A 91 -11.81 8.24 -3.48
N ILE A 92 -11.24 7.16 -4.03
CA ILE A 92 -10.24 6.32 -3.33
C ILE A 92 -9.05 7.15 -2.83
N THR A 93 -8.62 8.20 -3.55
CA THR A 93 -7.56 9.11 -3.07
C THR A 93 -7.92 9.75 -1.73
N ARG A 94 -9.19 10.12 -1.53
CA ARG A 94 -9.63 10.79 -0.29
C ARG A 94 -9.56 9.87 0.92
N PHE A 95 -9.82 8.58 0.72
CA PHE A 95 -9.62 7.59 1.77
C PHE A 95 -8.16 7.59 2.25
N PHE A 96 -7.20 7.51 1.32
CA PHE A 96 -5.78 7.50 1.67
C PHE A 96 -5.32 8.82 2.31
N VAL A 97 -5.79 9.96 1.79
CA VAL A 97 -5.51 11.28 2.38
C VAL A 97 -6.06 11.39 3.81
N SER A 98 -7.26 10.84 4.09
CA SER A 98 -7.84 10.84 5.43
C SER A 98 -7.04 10.01 6.44
N LEU A 99 -6.30 9.00 5.96
CA LEU A 99 -5.36 8.21 6.75
C LEU A 99 -3.93 8.77 6.71
N GLU A 100 -3.73 9.96 6.14
CA GLU A 100 -2.40 10.61 6.02
C GLU A 100 -1.36 9.80 5.22
N VAL A 101 -1.83 8.89 4.36
CA VAL A 101 -0.97 8.12 3.44
C VAL A 101 -0.45 9.06 2.34
N LYS A 102 0.87 9.05 2.13
CA LYS A 102 1.56 9.90 1.14
C LYS A 102 2.13 9.13 -0.03
N GLU A 103 2.50 7.88 0.21
CA GLU A 103 3.16 6.99 -0.74
C GLU A 103 2.58 5.58 -0.56
N ILE A 104 2.57 4.82 -1.64
CA ILE A 104 2.15 3.41 -1.66
C ILE A 104 3.30 2.60 -2.23
N ASP A 105 3.63 1.49 -1.58
CA ASP A 105 4.60 0.53 -2.08
C ASP A 105 3.97 -0.28 -3.23
N VAL A 106 4.63 -0.27 -4.37
CA VAL A 106 4.26 -1.06 -5.54
C VAL A 106 5.48 -1.86 -5.98
N ASN A 107 5.46 -3.19 -5.75
CA ASN A 107 6.58 -4.08 -6.07
C ASN A 107 7.93 -3.65 -5.47
N GLY A 108 7.93 -3.07 -4.26
CA GLY A 108 9.12 -2.58 -3.56
C GLY A 108 9.57 -1.18 -3.98
N GLU A 109 8.83 -0.51 -4.86
CA GLU A 109 9.06 0.88 -5.24
C GLU A 109 8.05 1.81 -4.55
N HIS A 110 8.51 2.95 -4.05
CA HIS A 110 7.65 3.93 -3.40
C HIS A 110 7.07 4.88 -4.43
N VAL A 111 5.74 4.84 -4.57
CA VAL A 111 4.99 5.65 -5.53
C VAL A 111 4.20 6.71 -4.77
N GLU A 112 4.36 7.98 -5.14
CA GLU A 112 3.58 9.08 -4.54
C GLU A 112 2.08 8.86 -4.76
N LEU A 113 1.24 9.22 -3.79
CA LEU A 113 -0.18 8.89 -3.80
C LEU A 113 -0.90 9.37 -5.08
N ASN A 114 -0.69 10.59 -5.55
CA ASN A 114 -1.36 11.06 -6.78
C ASN A 114 -0.85 10.33 -8.03
N GLU A 115 0.45 10.03 -8.08
CA GLU A 115 1.02 9.18 -9.12
C GLU A 115 0.42 7.78 -9.09
N PHE A 116 0.32 7.16 -7.91
CA PHE A 116 -0.30 5.85 -7.71
C PHE A 116 -1.74 5.84 -8.20
N ILE A 117 -2.55 6.81 -7.77
CA ILE A 117 -3.96 6.90 -8.17
C ILE A 117 -4.07 7.01 -9.69
N THR A 118 -3.24 7.83 -10.32
CA THR A 118 -3.26 8.04 -11.78
C THR A 118 -2.84 6.77 -12.52
N ASN A 119 -1.78 6.12 -12.05
CA ASN A 119 -1.15 5.02 -12.76
C ASN A 119 -1.85 3.67 -12.52
N TYR A 120 -2.43 3.47 -11.33
CA TYR A 120 -2.98 2.17 -10.93
C TYR A 120 -4.49 2.17 -10.73
N ILE A 121 -5.14 3.29 -10.40
CA ILE A 121 -6.58 3.29 -10.04
C ILE A 121 -7.45 3.90 -11.15
N MET A 122 -7.05 5.04 -11.70
CA MET A 122 -7.81 5.75 -12.74
C MET A 122 -7.70 5.06 -14.10
N LYS A 123 -8.79 5.10 -14.88
CA LYS A 123 -8.82 4.65 -16.28
C LYS A 123 -8.34 5.72 -17.25
#